data_AF-A9DVM0-F1
#
_entry.id   AF-A9DVM0-F1
#
_cell.length_a   1.000
_cell.length_b   1.000
_cell.length_c   1.000
_cell.angle_alpha   90.00
_cell.angle_beta   90.00
_cell.angle_gamma   90.00
#
_symmetry.space_group_name_H-M   'P 1'
#
loop_
_entity.id
_entity.type
_entity.pdbx_description
1 polymer ?
#
loop_
_entity_poly.entity_id
_entity_poly.type
_entity_poly.pdbx_seq_one_letter_code
_entity_poly.pdbx_strand_id
1 'polypeptide(L)'
;MKLLGSVLLLLMTFSVYAQNYSLIDRADALLEAEKPNYKKVERLLKRAKKKDYGFCGNARFSALSKIDFVEAKMLYLKSEYAACLSFLDSDDVWIAQKSSDSLKVLTLIKIHGKETIKKLIEKDAARVITRTSDYEYKDICINLDTINYNFCFRDQEDAFDYKKEVTIAEIIRKTNFYQLLYDSKPITKQPKT
;
A
#
# COMPACT_ATOMS: atom_id res chain seq x y z
N MET A 1 54.34 10.63 20.42
CA MET A 1 53.08 11.15 19.84
C MET A 1 52.55 10.23 18.72
N LYS A 2 52.08 9.01 19.05
CA LYS A 2 51.57 8.04 18.04
C LYS A 2 50.40 7.18 18.56
N LEU A 3 49.58 7.69 19.49
CA LEU A 3 48.48 6.92 20.08
C LEU A 3 47.09 7.57 19.95
N LEU A 4 46.96 8.78 19.39
CA LEU A 4 45.66 9.44 19.25
C LEU A 4 44.94 9.18 17.91
N GLY A 5 45.63 8.68 16.89
CA GLY A 5 45.04 8.49 15.56
C GLY A 5 44.12 7.27 15.42
N SER A 6 44.28 6.26 16.28
CA SER A 6 43.62 4.96 16.12
C SER A 6 42.27 4.84 16.85
N VAL A 7 41.95 5.75 17.79
CA VAL A 7 40.69 5.73 18.54
C VAL A 7 39.56 6.40 17.75
N LEU A 8 39.88 7.37 16.89
CA LEU A 8 38.87 8.10 16.11
C LEU A 8 38.30 7.27 14.93
N LEU A 9 39.04 6.27 14.44
CA LEU A 9 38.60 5.42 13.33
C LEU A 9 37.65 4.28 13.76
N LEU A 10 37.63 3.94 15.06
CA LEU A 10 36.76 2.88 15.60
C LEU A 10 35.33 3.36 15.93
N LEU A 11 35.08 4.67 15.91
CA LEU A 11 33.76 5.27 16.17
C LEU A 11 32.92 5.46 14.89
N MET A 12 33.49 5.22 13.71
CA MET A 12 32.78 5.37 12.42
C MET A 12 32.18 4.05 11.89
N THR A 13 32.40 2.91 12.55
CA THR A 13 31.98 1.59 12.03
C THR A 13 30.68 1.04 12.63
N PHE A 14 30.01 1.75 13.54
CA PHE A 14 28.80 1.27 14.23
C PHE A 14 27.50 2.01 13.88
N SER A 15 27.41 2.62 12.69
CA SER A 15 26.17 3.28 12.25
C SER A 15 25.71 2.83 10.88
N VAL A 16 25.90 1.56 10.54
CA VAL A 16 24.96 0.91 9.62
C VAL A 16 23.66 0.70 10.42
N TYR A 17 22.91 1.79 10.60
CA TYR A 17 21.57 1.76 11.20
C TYR A 17 20.70 0.89 10.30
N ALA A 18 20.61 -0.40 10.62
CA ALA A 18 19.57 -1.26 10.08
C ALA A 18 18.23 -0.58 10.39
N GLN A 19 17.49 -0.23 9.34
CA GLN A 19 16.20 0.44 9.43
C GLN A 19 15.28 -0.34 10.38
N ASN A 20 15.10 0.14 11.60
CA ASN A 20 14.45 -0.63 12.65
C ASN A 20 12.93 -0.40 12.63
N TYR A 21 12.23 -1.20 11.83
CA TYR A 21 10.77 -1.20 11.71
C TYR A 21 10.03 -2.04 12.75
N SER A 22 10.74 -2.58 13.76
CA SER A 22 10.18 -3.55 14.72
C SER A 22 8.87 -3.14 15.41
N LEU A 23 8.62 -1.86 15.65
CA LEU A 23 7.34 -1.39 16.22
C LEU A 23 6.19 -1.55 15.22
N ILE A 24 6.44 -1.28 13.94
CA ILE A 24 5.49 -1.40 12.85
C ILE A 24 5.22 -2.88 12.59
N ASP A 25 6.27 -3.70 12.47
CA ASP A 25 6.14 -5.14 12.20
C ASP A 25 5.37 -5.85 13.33
N ARG A 26 5.60 -5.46 14.59
CA ARG A 26 4.83 -5.96 15.73
C ARG A 26 3.39 -5.49 15.74
N ALA A 27 3.12 -4.27 15.28
CA ALA A 27 1.76 -3.76 15.16
C ALA A 27 0.99 -4.56 14.11
N ASP A 28 1.60 -4.80 12.95
CA ASP A 28 1.02 -5.60 11.87
C ASP A 28 0.78 -7.06 12.30
N ALA A 29 1.77 -7.69 12.96
CA ALA A 29 1.61 -9.05 13.48
C ALA A 29 0.49 -9.18 14.52
N LEU A 30 0.30 -8.18 15.38
CA LEU A 30 -0.81 -8.15 16.35
C LEU A 30 -2.17 -7.92 15.68
N LEU A 31 -2.17 -7.26 14.53
CA LEU A 31 -3.36 -7.03 13.74
C LEU A 31 -3.79 -8.28 12.98
N GLU A 32 -2.85 -9.14 12.58
CA GLU A 32 -3.09 -10.42 11.88
C GLU A 32 -3.35 -11.61 12.81
N ALA A 33 -3.27 -11.41 14.12
CA ALA A 33 -3.59 -12.43 15.11
C ALA A 33 -5.08 -12.81 15.05
N GLU A 34 -5.42 -14.04 15.47
CA GLU A 34 -6.80 -14.53 15.50
C GLU A 34 -7.75 -13.61 16.29
N LYS A 35 -7.23 -12.98 17.36
CA LYS A 35 -7.92 -11.96 18.15
C LYS A 35 -7.08 -10.68 18.18
N PRO A 36 -7.31 -9.75 17.23
CA PRO A 36 -6.53 -8.51 17.15
C PRO A 36 -6.67 -7.65 18.40
N ASN A 37 -5.53 -7.20 18.95
CA ASN A 37 -5.53 -6.26 20.08
C ASN A 37 -5.35 -4.83 19.59
N TYR A 38 -6.44 -4.21 19.13
CA TYR A 38 -6.42 -2.87 18.51
C TYR A 38 -5.77 -1.80 19.40
N LYS A 39 -6.06 -1.78 20.71
CA LYS A 39 -5.46 -0.83 21.65
C LYS A 39 -3.93 -0.94 21.71
N LYS A 40 -3.40 -2.15 21.60
CA LYS A 40 -1.95 -2.39 21.58
C LYS A 40 -1.35 -2.01 20.22
N VAL A 41 -2.05 -2.27 19.12
CA VAL A 41 -1.69 -1.83 17.76
C VAL A 41 -1.57 -0.31 17.73
N GLU A 42 -2.60 0.43 18.14
CA GLU A 42 -2.61 1.91 18.21
C GLU A 42 -1.45 2.46 19.04
N ARG A 43 -1.17 1.86 20.21
CA ARG A 43 -0.02 2.26 21.04
C ARG A 43 1.32 2.05 20.34
N LEU A 44 1.48 0.96 19.59
CA LEU A 44 2.71 0.69 18.85
C LEU A 44 2.88 1.67 17.70
N LEU A 45 1.81 1.93 16.92
CA LEU A 45 1.83 2.89 15.81
C LEU A 45 2.11 4.31 16.30
N LYS A 46 1.49 4.74 17.41
CA LYS A 46 1.80 6.04 18.05
C LYS A 46 3.27 6.18 18.46
N ARG A 47 3.91 5.09 18.89
CA ARG A 47 5.35 5.09 19.20
C ARG A 47 6.20 5.05 17.94
N ALA A 48 5.77 4.30 16.92
CA ALA A 48 6.42 4.23 15.63
C ALA A 48 6.49 5.62 14.97
N LYS A 49 5.37 6.36 14.92
CA LYS A 49 5.30 7.73 14.39
C LYS A 49 6.28 8.72 15.04
N LYS A 50 6.71 8.47 16.27
CA LYS A 50 7.66 9.32 17.02
C LYS A 50 9.11 8.84 16.93
N LYS A 51 9.35 7.71 16.28
CA LYS A 51 10.69 7.13 16.19
C LYS A 51 11.51 7.86 15.14
N ASP A 52 12.79 8.00 15.42
CA ASP A 52 13.76 8.41 14.41
C ASP A 52 14.11 7.21 13.51
N TYR A 53 13.78 7.32 12.23
CA TYR A 53 14.09 6.32 11.20
C TYR A 53 15.36 6.66 10.41
N GLY A 54 16.10 7.67 10.85
CA GLY A 54 17.31 8.16 10.21
C GLY A 54 17.06 9.35 9.27
N PHE A 55 18.16 9.97 8.87
CA PHE A 55 18.18 11.22 8.10
C PHE A 55 17.90 11.02 6.60
N CYS A 56 18.08 9.82 6.05
CA CYS A 56 17.77 9.53 4.66
C CYS A 56 16.25 9.55 4.45
N GLY A 57 15.73 10.56 3.75
CA GLY A 57 14.28 10.78 3.56
C GLY A 57 13.50 9.54 3.12
N ASN A 58 14.12 8.65 2.34
CA ASN A 58 13.53 7.38 1.90
C ASN A 58 13.15 6.44 3.05
N ALA A 59 13.95 6.39 4.13
CA ALA A 59 13.68 5.51 5.27
C ALA A 59 12.49 6.03 6.10
N ARG A 60 12.44 7.35 6.34
CA ARG A 60 11.29 7.99 7.00
C ARG A 60 10.01 7.82 6.18
N PHE A 61 10.09 8.05 4.87
CA PHE A 61 8.97 7.85 3.96
C PHE A 61 8.45 6.41 3.98
N SER A 62 9.36 5.44 3.87
CA SER A 62 9.02 4.01 3.95
C SER A 62 8.39 3.64 5.30
N ALA A 63 8.86 4.23 6.39
CA ALA A 63 8.27 4.02 7.72
C ALA A 63 6.83 4.55 7.81
N LEU A 64 6.62 5.80 7.39
CA LEU A 64 5.29 6.42 7.39
C LEU A 64 4.31 5.65 6.50
N SER A 65 4.75 5.27 5.31
CA SER A 65 3.99 4.44 4.39
C SER A 65 3.49 3.14 5.02
N LYS A 66 4.37 2.42 5.72
CA LYS A 66 3.98 1.20 6.42
C LYS A 66 3.07 1.47 7.62
N ILE A 67 3.32 2.54 8.37
CA ILE A 67 2.47 2.93 9.50
C ILE A 67 1.04 3.19 9.00
N ASP A 68 0.89 4.02 7.98
CA ASP A 68 -0.41 4.40 7.43
C ASP A 68 -1.13 3.17 6.86
N PHE A 69 -0.40 2.26 6.19
CA PHE A 69 -1.00 1.02 5.71
C PHE A 69 -1.54 0.14 6.84
N VAL A 70 -0.82 0.03 7.96
CA VAL A 70 -1.31 -0.71 9.14
C VAL A 70 -2.52 -0.01 9.77
N GLU A 71 -2.57 1.32 9.79
CA GLU A 71 -3.75 2.08 10.24
C GLU A 71 -4.96 1.82 9.35
N ALA A 72 -4.79 1.85 8.02
CA ALA A 72 -5.84 1.50 7.07
C ALA A 72 -6.34 0.05 7.25
N LYS A 73 -5.42 -0.92 7.37
CA LYS A 73 -5.78 -2.33 7.67
C LYS A 73 -6.58 -2.43 8.97
N MET A 74 -6.22 -1.66 9.99
CA MET A 74 -6.93 -1.66 11.27
C MET A 74 -8.36 -1.13 11.13
N LEU A 75 -8.57 -0.03 10.40
CA LEU A 75 -9.91 0.49 10.09
C LEU A 75 -10.75 -0.57 9.36
N TYR A 76 -10.19 -1.23 8.35
CA TYR A 76 -10.84 -2.31 7.63
C TYR A 76 -11.25 -3.47 8.55
N LEU A 77 -10.36 -3.92 9.43
CA LEU A 77 -10.60 -5.05 10.35
C LEU A 77 -11.58 -4.71 11.47
N LYS A 78 -11.69 -3.44 11.86
CA LYS A 78 -12.74 -2.93 12.75
C LYS A 78 -14.10 -2.74 12.05
N SER A 79 -14.21 -3.10 10.77
CA SER A 79 -15.39 -2.85 9.93
C SER A 79 -15.74 -1.37 9.75
N GLU A 80 -14.78 -0.46 9.97
CA GLU A 80 -14.91 0.98 9.76
C GLU A 80 -14.64 1.32 8.28
N TYR A 81 -15.39 0.70 7.37
CA TYR A 81 -15.08 0.69 5.93
C TYR A 81 -15.08 2.08 5.28
N ALA A 82 -16.03 2.94 5.62
CA ALA A 82 -16.07 4.31 5.09
C ALA A 82 -14.84 5.13 5.53
N ALA A 83 -14.44 4.98 6.81
CA ALA A 83 -13.23 5.63 7.33
C ALA A 83 -11.96 5.05 6.68
N CYS A 84 -11.92 3.73 6.46
CA CYS A 84 -10.82 3.07 5.75
C CYS A 84 -10.65 3.62 4.33
N LEU A 85 -11.75 3.73 3.58
CA LEU A 85 -11.72 4.24 2.21
C LEU A 85 -11.29 5.72 2.19
N SER A 86 -11.90 6.56 3.02
CA SER A 86 -11.53 7.97 3.14
C SER A 86 -10.07 8.16 3.55
N PHE A 87 -9.53 7.29 4.40
CA PHE A 87 -8.13 7.35 4.79
C PHE A 87 -7.19 6.96 3.64
N LEU A 88 -7.55 5.93 2.86
CA LEU A 88 -6.77 5.46 1.70
C LEU A 88 -6.79 6.43 0.51
N ASP A 89 -7.77 7.33 0.45
CA ASP A 89 -7.88 8.37 -0.58
C ASP A 89 -7.33 9.73 -0.15
N SER A 90 -6.85 9.85 1.09
CA SER A 90 -6.28 11.10 1.60
C SER A 90 -4.93 11.41 0.97
N ASP A 91 -4.75 12.65 0.50
CA ASP A 91 -3.46 13.16 0.00
C ASP A 91 -2.37 13.21 1.08
N ASP A 92 -2.77 13.23 2.35
CA ASP A 92 -1.85 13.24 3.49
C ASP A 92 -1.28 11.86 3.82
N VAL A 93 -1.79 10.80 3.19
CA VAL A 93 -1.45 9.41 3.48
C VAL A 93 -0.48 8.87 2.44
N TRP A 94 0.68 8.41 2.91
CA TRP A 94 1.81 8.07 2.04
C TRP A 94 1.96 6.56 1.83
N ILE A 95 0.88 5.86 1.49
CA ILE A 95 0.92 4.40 1.30
C ILE A 95 1.51 4.04 -0.07
N ALA A 96 2.41 3.05 -0.11
CA ALA A 96 2.87 2.48 -1.37
C ALA A 96 1.67 1.98 -2.17
N GLN A 97 1.40 2.61 -3.33
CA GLN A 97 0.09 2.51 -3.99
C GLN A 97 -0.33 1.07 -4.34
N LYS A 98 0.62 0.19 -4.70
CA LYS A 98 0.34 -1.23 -4.96
C LYS A 98 -0.35 -1.93 -3.78
N SER A 99 -0.05 -1.53 -2.55
CA SER A 99 -0.65 -2.08 -1.33
C SER A 99 -1.99 -1.41 -1.00
N SER A 100 -2.17 -0.11 -1.28
CA SER A 100 -3.44 0.58 -1.05
C SER A 100 -4.54 0.12 -2.01
N ASP A 101 -4.23 -0.13 -3.29
CA ASP A 101 -5.24 -0.42 -4.31
C ASP A 101 -6.03 -1.70 -3.97
N SER A 102 -5.34 -2.75 -3.53
CA SER A 102 -6.00 -3.99 -3.07
C SER A 102 -6.87 -3.76 -1.85
N LEU A 103 -6.44 -2.93 -0.89
CA LEU A 103 -7.23 -2.64 0.30
C LEU A 103 -8.45 -1.76 -0.03
N LYS A 104 -8.33 -0.82 -0.97
CA LYS A 104 -9.46 -0.05 -1.51
C LYS A 104 -10.50 -0.98 -2.14
N VAL A 105 -10.08 -1.89 -3.01
CA VAL A 105 -10.98 -2.88 -3.64
C VAL A 105 -11.64 -3.77 -2.59
N LEU A 106 -10.88 -4.31 -1.62
CA LEU A 106 -11.47 -5.09 -0.51
C LEU A 106 -12.52 -4.28 0.27
N THR A 107 -12.23 -3.01 0.54
CA THR A 107 -13.13 -2.11 1.28
C THR A 107 -14.41 -1.85 0.47
N LEU A 108 -14.28 -1.55 -0.82
CA LEU A 108 -15.41 -1.38 -1.74
C LEU A 108 -16.27 -2.66 -1.84
N ILE A 109 -15.64 -3.83 -1.89
CA ILE A 109 -16.33 -5.13 -1.88
C ILE A 109 -17.13 -5.31 -0.60
N LYS A 110 -16.60 -4.90 0.56
CA LYS A 110 -17.31 -4.98 1.84
C LYS A 110 -18.52 -4.04 1.90
N ILE A 111 -18.44 -2.87 1.28
CA ILE A 111 -19.52 -1.88 1.29
C ILE A 111 -20.62 -2.23 0.26
N HIS A 112 -20.23 -2.59 -0.97
CA HIS A 112 -21.15 -2.68 -2.11
C HIS A 112 -21.32 -4.09 -2.70
N GLY A 113 -20.52 -5.06 -2.25
CA GLY A 113 -20.51 -6.43 -2.76
C GLY A 113 -19.59 -6.62 -3.97
N LYS A 114 -18.98 -7.81 -4.05
CA LYS A 114 -17.99 -8.18 -5.08
C LYS A 114 -18.52 -8.03 -6.51
N GLU A 115 -19.69 -8.59 -6.79
CA GLU A 115 -20.28 -8.56 -8.13
C GLU A 115 -20.63 -7.13 -8.58
N THR A 116 -21.04 -6.26 -7.65
CA THR A 116 -21.30 -4.85 -7.94
C THR A 116 -20.02 -4.15 -8.37
N ILE A 117 -18.96 -4.26 -7.56
CA ILE A 117 -17.67 -3.61 -7.86
C ILE A 117 -17.07 -4.15 -9.15
N LYS A 118 -17.10 -5.47 -9.35
CA LYS A 118 -16.65 -6.11 -10.59
C LYS A 118 -17.36 -5.51 -11.81
N LYS A 119 -18.70 -5.50 -11.82
CA LYS A 119 -19.48 -4.94 -12.94
C LYS A 119 -19.18 -3.46 -13.19
N LEU A 120 -18.99 -2.66 -12.14
CA LEU A 120 -18.68 -1.24 -12.30
C LEU A 120 -17.30 -1.04 -12.93
N ILE A 121 -16.30 -1.84 -12.53
CA ILE A 121 -14.97 -1.81 -13.12
C ILE A 121 -15.00 -2.31 -14.58
N GLU A 122 -15.79 -3.35 -14.88
CA GLU A 122 -15.93 -3.91 -16.23
C GLU A 122 -16.53 -2.91 -17.22
N LYS A 123 -17.35 -1.95 -16.78
CA LYS A 123 -17.92 -0.90 -17.66
C LYS A 123 -16.84 -0.04 -18.32
N ASP A 124 -15.76 0.24 -17.61
CA ASP A 124 -14.62 1.02 -18.12
C ASP A 124 -13.56 0.16 -18.82
N ALA A 125 -13.69 -1.17 -18.80
CA ALA A 125 -12.62 -2.09 -19.19
C ALA A 125 -12.16 -1.93 -20.65
N ALA A 126 -13.07 -1.55 -21.55
CA ALA A 126 -12.78 -1.34 -22.97
C ALA A 126 -12.13 0.02 -23.28
N ARG A 127 -12.06 0.95 -22.32
CA ARG A 127 -11.43 2.26 -22.53
C ARG A 127 -9.95 2.07 -22.84
N VAL A 128 -9.51 2.64 -23.96
CA VAL A 128 -8.12 2.63 -24.39
C VAL A 128 -7.41 3.82 -23.76
N ILE A 129 -6.22 3.58 -23.23
CA ILE A 129 -5.29 4.63 -22.82
C ILE A 129 -4.01 4.53 -23.64
N THR A 130 -3.46 5.68 -24.00
CA THR A 130 -2.14 5.78 -24.61
C THR A 130 -1.11 6.05 -23.52
N ARG A 131 -0.03 5.26 -23.53
CA ARG A 131 1.14 5.50 -22.68
C ARG A 131 2.02 6.58 -23.31
N THR A 132 2.14 7.71 -22.62
CA THR A 132 2.70 8.94 -23.18
C THR A 132 4.11 9.27 -22.69
N SER A 133 4.69 8.51 -21.76
CA SER A 133 6.06 8.71 -21.30
C SER A 133 6.70 7.40 -20.80
N ASP A 134 8.02 7.31 -20.92
CA ASP A 134 8.80 6.10 -20.60
C ASP A 134 9.08 5.94 -19.10
N TYR A 135 8.75 6.95 -18.28
CA TYR A 135 9.19 7.06 -16.89
C TYR A 135 8.12 7.49 -15.88
N GLU A 136 6.87 7.72 -16.29
CA GLU A 136 5.83 8.13 -15.35
C GLU A 136 4.91 6.97 -14.99
N TYR A 137 4.89 6.64 -13.69
CA TYR A 137 3.79 5.89 -13.13
C TYR A 137 2.50 6.69 -13.36
N LYS A 138 1.61 6.17 -14.21
CA LYS A 138 0.33 6.80 -14.47
C LYS A 138 -0.70 6.22 -13.52
N ASP A 139 -1.25 7.09 -12.68
CA ASP A 139 -2.45 6.78 -11.91
C ASP A 139 -3.63 6.77 -12.91
N ILE A 140 -4.36 5.66 -12.95
CA ILE A 140 -5.51 5.42 -13.81
C ILE A 140 -6.74 5.50 -12.93
N CYS A 141 -7.62 6.44 -13.25
CA CYS A 141 -8.87 6.62 -12.54
C CYS A 141 -10.05 6.12 -13.39
N ILE A 142 -10.95 5.37 -12.77
CA ILE A 142 -12.23 4.91 -13.32
C ILE A 142 -13.37 5.43 -12.44
N ASN A 143 -14.43 5.94 -13.06
CA ASN A 143 -15.59 6.43 -12.32
C ASN A 143 -16.57 5.29 -12.09
N LEU A 144 -16.77 4.93 -10.83
CA LEU A 144 -17.77 3.94 -10.43
C LEU A 144 -19.12 4.66 -10.23
N ASP A 145 -19.73 5.11 -11.34
CA ASP A 145 -20.84 6.07 -11.37
C ASP A 145 -21.98 5.74 -10.38
N THR A 146 -22.37 4.47 -10.27
CA THR A 146 -23.48 4.03 -9.41
C THR A 146 -23.23 4.28 -7.92
N ILE A 147 -21.96 4.38 -7.51
CA ILE A 147 -21.58 4.65 -6.12
C ILE A 147 -20.88 6.00 -5.96
N ASN A 148 -20.86 6.84 -7.01
CA ASN A 148 -20.23 8.16 -7.03
C ASN A 148 -18.81 8.16 -6.44
N TYR A 149 -17.99 7.22 -6.91
CA TYR A 149 -16.63 7.02 -6.41
C TYR A 149 -15.63 6.93 -7.55
N ASN A 150 -14.58 7.75 -7.50
CA ASN A 150 -13.51 7.73 -8.48
C ASN A 150 -12.38 6.81 -7.98
N PHE A 151 -12.32 5.59 -8.50
CA PHE A 151 -11.29 4.63 -8.12
C PHE A 151 -10.03 4.86 -8.95
N CYS A 152 -8.96 5.33 -8.30
CA CYS A 152 -7.65 5.50 -8.91
C CYS A 152 -6.71 4.38 -8.46
N PHE A 153 -5.96 3.80 -9.40
CA PHE A 153 -4.97 2.76 -9.20
C PHE A 153 -3.78 2.93 -10.12
N ARG A 154 -2.62 2.36 -9.78
CA ARG A 154 -1.38 2.55 -10.56
C ARG A 154 -1.13 1.42 -11.54
N ASP A 155 -0.75 1.77 -12.78
CA ASP A 155 -0.21 0.79 -13.74
C ASP A 155 1.10 0.19 -13.18
N GLN A 156 1.20 -1.14 -13.16
CA GLN A 156 2.31 -1.86 -12.54
C GLN A 156 3.41 -2.28 -13.52
N GLU A 157 3.36 -1.86 -14.78
CA GLU A 157 4.43 -2.16 -15.74
C GLU A 157 5.72 -1.40 -15.42
N ASP A 158 6.81 -2.15 -15.20
CA ASP A 158 8.13 -1.62 -14.86
C ASP A 158 8.89 -1.03 -16.07
N ALA A 159 8.37 -1.21 -17.29
CA ALA A 159 8.89 -0.61 -18.52
C ALA A 159 7.74 -0.29 -19.47
N PHE A 160 7.51 1.00 -19.75
CA PHE A 160 6.48 1.42 -20.68
C PHE A 160 7.01 1.33 -22.11
N ASP A 161 6.28 0.61 -22.96
CA ASP A 161 6.44 0.70 -24.41
C ASP A 161 5.80 2.03 -24.86
N TYR A 162 6.64 2.99 -25.25
CA TYR A 162 6.23 4.33 -25.63
C TYR A 162 5.14 4.31 -26.71
N LYS A 163 4.07 5.10 -26.55
CA LYS A 163 2.93 5.17 -27.48
C LYS A 163 2.15 3.87 -27.65
N LYS A 164 2.35 2.87 -26.80
CA LYS A 164 1.50 1.69 -26.80
C LYS A 164 0.09 2.05 -26.32
N GLU A 165 -0.89 1.67 -27.13
CA GLU A 165 -2.29 1.65 -26.75
C GLU A 165 -2.58 0.38 -25.96
N VAL A 166 -3.26 0.54 -24.84
CA VAL A 166 -3.63 -0.56 -23.96
C VAL A 166 -5.02 -0.30 -23.39
N THR A 167 -5.81 -1.34 -23.24
CA THR A 167 -7.13 -1.25 -22.60
C THR A 167 -7.00 -1.26 -21.08
N ILE A 168 -7.94 -0.65 -20.37
CA ILE A 168 -8.02 -0.74 -18.91
C ILE A 168 -8.10 -2.20 -18.45
N ALA A 169 -8.81 -3.07 -19.18
CA ALA A 169 -8.88 -4.49 -18.90
C ALA A 169 -7.49 -5.16 -18.82
N GLU A 170 -6.61 -4.85 -19.78
CA GLU A 170 -5.26 -5.40 -19.85
C GLU A 170 -4.38 -4.93 -18.69
N ILE A 171 -4.56 -3.68 -18.24
CA ILE A 171 -3.81 -3.14 -17.10
C ILE A 171 -4.31 -3.77 -15.82
N ILE A 172 -5.63 -3.80 -15.61
CA ILE A 172 -6.25 -4.36 -14.41
C ILE A 172 -5.82 -5.81 -14.21
N ARG A 173 -5.72 -6.62 -15.26
CA ARG A 173 -5.23 -8.01 -15.19
C ARG A 173 -3.82 -8.16 -14.58
N LYS A 174 -3.01 -7.10 -14.60
CA LYS A 174 -1.65 -7.08 -14.05
C LYS A 174 -1.59 -6.55 -12.62
N THR A 175 -2.71 -6.10 -12.07
CA THR A 175 -2.78 -5.56 -10.71
C THR A 175 -2.98 -6.68 -9.68
N ASN A 176 -2.49 -6.44 -8.46
CA ASN A 176 -2.69 -7.36 -7.33
C ASN A 176 -4.17 -7.55 -6.96
N PHE A 177 -5.01 -6.54 -7.22
CA PHE A 177 -6.42 -6.61 -6.86
C PHE A 177 -7.28 -7.38 -7.87
N TYR A 178 -6.73 -7.73 -9.05
CA TYR A 178 -7.45 -8.51 -10.05
C TYR A 178 -8.03 -9.81 -9.47
N GLN A 179 -7.21 -10.57 -8.75
CA GLN A 179 -7.62 -11.84 -8.17
C GLN A 179 -8.77 -11.68 -7.17
N LEU A 180 -8.85 -10.54 -6.47
CA LEU A 180 -9.94 -10.25 -5.54
C LEU A 180 -11.31 -10.22 -6.22
N LEU A 181 -11.33 -9.76 -7.48
CA LEU A 181 -12.55 -9.58 -8.28
C LEU A 181 -12.86 -10.79 -9.15
N TYR A 182 -11.85 -11.47 -9.69
CA TYR A 182 -12.04 -12.45 -10.77
C TYR A 182 -11.73 -13.90 -10.36
N ASP A 183 -10.99 -14.14 -9.28
CA ASP A 183 -10.75 -15.50 -8.82
C ASP A 183 -11.85 -15.95 -7.85
N SER A 184 -12.27 -17.21 -8.00
CA SER A 184 -13.29 -17.88 -7.20
C SER A 184 -12.72 -18.63 -5.99
N LYS A 185 -11.39 -18.69 -5.85
CA LYS A 185 -10.73 -19.31 -4.70
C LYS A 185 -10.33 -18.25 -3.66
N PRO A 186 -10.67 -18.43 -2.37
CA PRO A 186 -10.18 -17.55 -1.32
C PRO A 186 -8.65 -17.56 -1.31
N ILE A 187 -8.04 -16.39 -1.16
CA ILE A 187 -6.58 -16.24 -1.02
C ILE A 187 -6.17 -16.98 0.27
N THR A 188 -5.81 -18.24 0.13
CA THR A 188 -5.08 -18.96 1.17
C THR A 188 -3.69 -18.34 1.23
N LYS A 189 -3.36 -17.77 2.40
CA LYS A 189 -2.07 -17.13 2.71
C LYS A 189 -0.92 -17.82 1.99
N GLN A 190 -0.17 -17.08 1.16
CA GLN A 190 1.07 -17.61 0.60
C GLN A 190 2.02 -17.99 1.75
N PRO A 191 2.62 -19.19 1.72
CA PRO A 191 3.67 -19.52 2.67
C PRO A 191 4.86 -18.60 2.42
N LYS A 192 5.38 -18.00 3.49
CA LYS A 192 6.64 -17.24 3.44
C LYS A 192 7.75 -18.22 3.05
N THR A 193 8.38 -18.00 1.90
CA THR A 193 9.70 -18.55 1.55
C THR A 193 10.79 -17.82 2.33
#